data_AF-A0A0N4YZA5-F1
#
_entry.id   AF-A0A0N4YZA5-F1
#
_cell.length_a   1.000
_cell.length_b   1.000
_cell.length_c   1.000
_cell.angle_alpha   90.00
_cell.angle_beta   90.00
_cell.angle_gamma   90.00
#
_symmetry.space_group_name_H-M   'P 1'
#
loop_
_entity.id
_entity.type
_entity.pdbx_description
1 polymer ?
#
loop_
_entity_poly.entity_id
_entity_poly.type
_entity_poly.pdbx_seq_one_letter_code
_entity_poly.pdbx_strand_id
1 'polypeptide(L)'
;MFARLRSLMRKPLHEFNECEFSVSVGDIVWYLRAENPHSRTFWIKALSKHSTDSDYSSNTTKTHSRNTSISSLKFADASEEQNTIISRIAELEAYRTMYREQMSSIRRELQQIGVPQAKILSIHATHVAMLDNINHIILLAKNEVGL
;
A
#
# COMPACT_ATOMS: atom_id res chain seq x y z
N MET A 1 34.86 45.43 3.11
CA MET A 1 35.90 44.79 2.29
C MET A 1 36.55 43.69 3.14
N PHE A 2 36.30 42.42 2.80
CA PHE A 2 36.99 41.14 3.10
C PHE A 2 37.66 40.88 4.48
N ALA A 3 37.17 39.90 5.26
CA ALA A 3 37.68 38.50 5.40
C ALA A 3 38.99 38.41 6.23
N ARG A 4 39.18 37.58 7.25
CA ARG A 4 39.17 36.09 7.39
C ARG A 4 39.79 35.86 8.81
N LEU A 5 39.67 34.76 9.56
CA LEU A 5 39.20 33.40 9.36
C LEU A 5 38.97 32.77 10.75
N ARG A 6 37.91 31.97 10.82
CA ARG A 6 37.45 31.11 11.91
C ARG A 6 38.57 30.26 12.54
N SER A 7 38.68 30.29 13.87
CA SER A 7 39.19 29.14 14.63
C SER A 7 38.05 28.13 14.80
N LEU A 8 37.85 27.31 13.76
CA LEU A 8 37.09 26.08 13.88
C LEU A 8 38.11 24.98 14.13
N MET A 9 38.06 24.37 15.32
CA MET A 9 38.63 23.04 15.53
C MET A 9 37.88 22.07 14.60
N ARG A 10 38.37 21.93 13.37
CA ARG A 10 38.08 20.80 12.50
C ARG A 10 38.63 19.57 13.21
N LYS A 11 37.76 18.84 13.91
CA LYS A 11 37.90 17.39 13.95
C LYS A 11 38.05 16.93 12.49
N PRO A 12 39.01 16.05 12.16
CA PRO A 12 39.12 15.55 10.81
C PRO A 12 37.74 15.01 10.39
N LEU A 13 37.31 15.44 9.20
CA LEU A 13 36.14 14.92 8.50
C LEU A 13 36.22 13.39 8.60
N HIS A 14 35.19 12.80 9.20
CA HIS A 14 35.01 11.36 9.40
C HIS A 14 35.71 10.55 8.31
N GLU A 15 36.66 9.70 8.71
CA GLU A 15 37.33 8.76 7.82
C GLU A 15 36.30 8.06 6.93
N PHE A 16 36.64 7.92 5.66
CA PHE A 16 35.78 7.32 4.65
C PHE A 16 35.38 5.91 5.11
N ASN A 17 34.17 5.76 5.66
CA ASN A 17 33.70 4.46 6.12
C ASN A 17 33.24 3.69 4.89
N GLU A 18 34.03 2.70 4.48
CA GLU A 18 33.76 1.85 3.31
C GLU A 18 32.45 1.04 3.42
N CYS A 19 31.78 1.08 4.57
CA CYS A 19 30.46 0.47 4.76
C CYS A 19 29.30 1.46 4.60
N GLU A 20 29.56 2.77 4.50
CA GLU A 20 28.52 3.80 4.41
C GLU A 20 28.16 4.17 2.98
N PHE A 21 26.89 4.46 2.74
CA PHE A 21 26.37 4.94 1.47
C PHE A 21 25.11 5.77 1.68
N SER A 22 24.79 6.66 0.73
CA SER A 22 23.58 7.49 0.77
C SER A 22 22.61 7.10 -0.32
N VAL A 23 21.31 7.20 -0.02
CA VAL A 23 20.22 7.00 -0.98
C VAL A 23 19.35 8.26 -0.99
N SER A 24 19.15 8.84 -2.16
CA SER A 24 18.30 10.02 -2.36
C SER A 24 17.01 9.64 -3.08
N VAL A 25 15.87 10.10 -2.56
CA VAL A 25 14.56 10.02 -3.22
C VAL A 25 13.95 11.41 -3.19
N GLY A 26 13.91 12.08 -4.35
CA GLY A 26 13.57 13.51 -4.43
C GLY A 26 14.53 14.35 -3.58
N ASP A 27 13.97 15.12 -2.64
CA ASP A 27 14.73 16.01 -1.74
C ASP A 27 15.16 15.33 -0.42
N ILE A 28 14.76 14.08 -0.20
CA ILE A 28 15.07 13.34 1.04
C ILE A 28 16.30 12.46 0.83
N VAL A 29 17.30 12.61 1.70
CA VAL A 29 18.55 11.83 1.70
C VAL A 29 18.61 10.94 2.94
N TRP A 30 18.80 9.65 2.71
CA TRP A 30 19.02 8.64 3.75
C TRP A 30 20.50 8.26 3.79
N TYR A 31 21.06 8.24 4.99
CA TYR A 31 22.43 7.76 5.24
C TYR A 31 22.36 6.37 5.83
N LEU A 32 22.95 5.41 5.12
CA LEU A 32 22.87 3.99 5.44
C LEU A 32 24.28 3.43 5.68
N ARG A 33 24.35 2.40 6.51
CA ARG A 33 25.58 1.65 6.78
C ARG A 33 25.31 0.16 6.58
N ALA A 34 26.12 -0.48 5.74
CA ALA A 34 26.14 -1.92 5.57
C ALA A 34 27.00 -2.60 6.64
N GLU A 35 26.84 -3.91 6.79
CA GLU A 35 27.65 -4.71 7.71
C GLU A 35 29.13 -4.77 7.31
N ASN A 36 29.41 -4.75 6.00
CA ASN A 36 30.76 -4.80 5.44
C ASN A 36 30.80 -4.15 4.03
N PRO A 37 32.00 -3.86 3.48
CA PRO A 37 32.14 -3.19 2.17
C PRO A 37 31.56 -3.99 0.99
N HIS A 38 31.54 -5.32 1.08
CA HIS A 38 30.96 -6.18 0.06
C HIS A 38 29.43 -6.05 0.03
N SER A 39 28.78 -6.11 1.20
CA SER A 39 27.35 -5.88 1.37
C SER A 39 26.96 -4.48 0.89
N ARG A 40 27.76 -3.43 1.18
CA ARG A 40 27.54 -2.09 0.62
C ARG A 40 27.50 -2.13 -0.91
N THR A 41 28.47 -2.77 -1.52
CA THR A 41 28.57 -2.86 -2.99
C THR A 41 27.39 -3.61 -3.58
N PHE A 42 26.93 -4.68 -2.93
CA PHE A 42 25.72 -5.41 -3.31
C PHE A 42 24.48 -4.51 -3.24
N TRP A 43 24.28 -3.80 -2.13
CA TRP A 43 23.14 -2.89 -1.95
C TRP A 43 23.13 -1.76 -2.97
N ILE A 44 24.27 -1.13 -3.23
CA ILE A 44 24.38 -0.08 -4.26
C ILE A 44 23.98 -0.64 -5.63
N LYS A 45 24.51 -1.82 -6.02
CA LYS A 45 24.17 -2.45 -7.30
C LYS A 45 22.68 -2.80 -7.41
N ALA A 46 22.09 -3.34 -6.34
CA ALA A 46 20.68 -3.68 -6.29
C ALA A 46 19.78 -2.45 -6.43
N LEU A 47 20.10 -1.37 -5.71
CA LEU A 47 19.36 -0.11 -5.76
C LEU A 47 19.49 0.59 -7.12
N SER A 48 20.69 0.60 -7.71
CA SER A 48 20.92 1.19 -9.03
C SER A 48 20.19 0.44 -10.14
N LYS A 49 20.14 -0.91 -10.07
CA LYS A 49 19.45 -1.76 -11.06
C LYS A 49 17.95 -1.46 -11.16
N HIS A 50 17.33 -1.04 -10.05
CA HIS A 50 15.90 -0.70 -10.01
C HIS A 50 15.61 0.79 -10.24
N SER A 51 16.61 1.67 -10.19
CA SER A 51 16.40 3.11 -10.44
C SER A 51 16.16 3.45 -11.91
N THR A 52 16.62 2.61 -12.84
CA THR A 52 16.40 2.80 -14.30
C THR A 52 15.09 2.21 -14.81
N ASP A 53 14.43 1.35 -14.03
CA ASP A 53 13.14 0.72 -14.37
C ASP A 53 11.95 1.34 -13.62
N SER A 54 12.18 2.40 -12.82
CA SER A 54 11.08 3.08 -12.16
C SER A 54 10.40 4.04 -13.14
N ASP A 55 9.53 3.50 -14.00
CA ASP A 55 8.43 4.21 -14.69
C ASP A 55 7.37 4.74 -13.69
N TYR A 56 7.78 5.05 -12.46
CA TYR A 56 6.96 5.76 -11.49
C TYR A 56 7.02 7.28 -11.71
N SER A 57 7.49 7.74 -12.88
CA SER A 57 7.15 9.04 -13.40
C SER A 57 5.74 8.97 -13.98
N SER A 58 4.77 9.41 -13.18
CA SER A 58 3.35 9.49 -13.53
C SER A 58 3.14 10.11 -14.90
N ASN A 59 2.70 9.28 -15.86
CA ASN A 59 1.82 9.65 -16.99
C ASN A 59 1.49 8.40 -17.82
N THR A 60 0.65 7.51 -17.30
CA THR A 60 -0.03 6.52 -18.16
C THR A 60 -1.52 6.49 -17.85
N THR A 61 -2.25 6.88 -18.89
CA THR A 61 -3.70 6.89 -19.02
C THR A 61 -4.30 5.52 -18.75
N LYS A 62 -5.39 5.49 -17.97
CA LYS A 62 -6.46 4.48 -18.00
C LYS A 62 -5.99 3.01 -18.09
N THR A 63 -5.66 2.39 -16.97
CA THR A 63 -5.96 0.94 -16.82
C THR A 63 -6.12 0.57 -15.35
N HIS A 64 -7.11 -0.28 -15.12
CA HIS A 64 -7.67 -0.68 -13.83
C HIS A 64 -6.67 -1.25 -12.81
N SER A 65 -7.08 -1.15 -11.54
CA SER A 65 -6.58 -1.91 -10.39
C SER A 65 -5.23 -1.43 -9.81
N ARG A 66 -5.25 -0.29 -9.12
CA ARG A 66 -4.24 -0.02 -8.08
C ARG A 66 -4.84 -0.37 -6.73
N ASN A 67 -4.33 -1.39 -6.07
CA ASN A 67 -4.54 -1.64 -4.65
C ASN A 67 -3.59 -0.71 -3.87
N THR A 68 -4.00 0.53 -3.67
CA THR A 68 -3.30 1.47 -2.79
C THR A 68 -3.50 1.01 -1.35
N SER A 69 -2.45 0.46 -0.76
CA SER A 69 -2.44 0.13 0.67
C SER A 69 -2.60 1.41 1.50
N ILE A 70 -3.52 1.37 2.47
CA ILE A 70 -3.78 2.44 3.45
C ILE A 70 -2.50 2.93 4.18
N SER A 71 -1.46 2.09 4.26
CA SER A 71 -0.18 2.46 4.88
C SER A 71 0.69 3.43 4.06
N SER A 72 0.39 3.65 2.78
CA SER A 72 1.21 4.45 1.85
C SER A 72 0.86 5.94 1.81
N LEU A 73 -0.17 6.37 2.55
CA LEU A 73 -0.87 7.65 2.36
C LEU A 73 -0.23 8.88 3.03
N LYS A 74 0.96 8.76 3.63
CA LYS A 74 1.54 9.86 4.44
C LYS A 74 1.92 11.15 3.67
N PHE A 75 1.69 11.21 2.36
CA PHE A 75 2.05 12.35 1.50
C PHE A 75 0.93 12.78 0.51
N ALA A 76 -0.27 12.21 0.57
CA ALA A 76 -1.37 12.62 -0.31
C ALA A 76 -2.07 13.88 0.24
N ASP A 77 -2.55 14.76 -0.64
CA ASP A 77 -3.45 15.84 -0.25
C ASP A 77 -4.73 15.25 0.34
N ALA A 78 -5.26 15.86 1.41
CA ALA A 78 -6.41 15.32 2.16
C ALA A 78 -7.65 15.14 1.28
N SER A 79 -7.78 15.95 0.22
CA SER A 79 -8.85 15.84 -0.78
C SER A 79 -8.74 14.58 -1.65
N GLU A 80 -7.53 14.18 -2.03
CA GLU A 80 -7.25 12.98 -2.82
C GLU A 80 -7.40 11.70 -1.99
N GLU A 81 -7.03 11.77 -0.70
CA GLU A 81 -7.25 10.68 0.27
C GLU A 81 -8.74 10.41 0.46
N GLN A 82 -9.53 11.45 0.69
CA GLN A 82 -10.99 11.39 0.80
C GLN A 82 -11.64 10.76 -0.45
N ASN A 83 -11.28 11.25 -1.65
CA ASN A 83 -11.82 10.71 -2.91
C ASN A 83 -11.43 9.23 -3.11
N THR A 84 -10.24 8.84 -2.66
CA THR A 84 -9.79 7.45 -2.69
C THR A 84 -10.63 6.57 -1.78
N ILE A 85 -10.94 7.00 -0.55
CA ILE A 85 -11.77 6.25 0.39
C ILE A 85 -13.20 6.11 -0.16
N ILE A 86 -13.77 7.17 -0.72
CA ILE A 86 -15.11 7.14 -1.35
C ILE A 86 -15.15 6.11 -2.49
N SER A 87 -14.12 6.11 -3.35
CA SER A 87 -14.00 5.13 -4.44
C SER A 87 -13.91 3.69 -3.91
N ARG A 88 -13.18 3.47 -2.81
CA ARG A 88 -13.09 2.16 -2.14
C ARG A 88 -14.40 1.72 -1.50
N ILE A 89 -15.15 2.64 -0.91
CA ILE A 89 -16.49 2.35 -0.38
C ILE A 89 -17.40 1.88 -1.52
N ALA A 90 -17.39 2.56 -2.67
CA ALA A 90 -18.18 2.17 -3.83
C ALA A 90 -17.78 0.78 -4.37
N GLU A 91 -16.48 0.49 -4.44
CA GLU A 91 -15.96 -0.83 -4.82
C GLU A 91 -16.40 -1.94 -3.84
N LEU A 92 -16.35 -1.66 -2.53
CA LEU A 92 -16.82 -2.57 -1.49
C LEU A 92 -18.34 -2.80 -1.56
N GLU A 93 -19.14 -1.77 -1.87
CA GLU A 93 -20.58 -1.92 -2.07
C GLU A 93 -20.92 -2.77 -3.30
N ALA A 94 -20.15 -2.62 -4.39
CA ALA A 94 -20.25 -3.48 -5.56
C ALA A 94 -19.86 -4.93 -5.23
N TYR A 95 -18.75 -5.12 -4.51
CA TYR A 95 -18.29 -6.43 -4.06
C TYR A 95 -19.35 -7.12 -3.18
N ARG A 96 -19.93 -6.41 -2.21
CA ARG A 96 -21.02 -6.92 -1.35
C ARG A 96 -22.20 -7.44 -2.18
N THR A 97 -22.57 -6.71 -3.23
CA THR A 97 -23.69 -7.08 -4.11
C THR A 97 -23.38 -8.36 -4.88
N MET A 98 -22.21 -8.40 -5.53
CA MET A 98 -21.72 -9.60 -6.22
C MET A 98 -21.62 -10.80 -5.28
N TYR A 99 -21.08 -10.62 -4.07
CA TYR A 99 -20.91 -11.68 -3.08
C TYR A 99 -22.27 -12.31 -2.71
N ARG A 100 -23.30 -11.49 -2.48
CA ARG A 100 -24.68 -11.95 -2.23
C ARG A 100 -25.26 -12.75 -3.40
N GLU A 101 -25.03 -12.29 -4.63
CA GLU A 101 -25.49 -12.99 -5.83
C GLU A 101 -24.78 -14.34 -6.00
N GLN A 102 -23.47 -14.39 -5.76
CA GLN A 102 -22.69 -15.63 -5.80
C GLN A 102 -23.22 -16.67 -4.82
N MET A 103 -23.56 -16.29 -3.58
CA MET A 103 -24.16 -17.24 -2.64
C MET A 103 -25.52 -17.76 -3.10
N SER A 104 -26.30 -16.91 -3.78
CA SER A 104 -27.58 -17.33 -4.36
C SER A 104 -27.38 -18.35 -5.49
N SER A 105 -26.34 -18.18 -6.32
CA SER A 105 -25.95 -19.15 -7.36
C SER A 105 -25.47 -20.46 -6.74
N ILE A 106 -24.51 -20.39 -5.81
CA ILE A 106 -23.94 -21.56 -5.12
C ILE A 106 -25.05 -22.37 -4.45
N ARG A 107 -25.98 -21.71 -3.75
CA ARG A 107 -27.12 -22.39 -3.13
C ARG A 107 -27.91 -23.21 -4.17
N ARG A 108 -28.21 -22.61 -5.32
CA ARG A 108 -28.99 -23.27 -6.38
C ARG A 108 -28.25 -24.48 -6.95
N GLU A 109 -26.95 -24.34 -7.22
CA GLU A 109 -26.12 -25.44 -7.72
C GLU A 109 -26.01 -26.59 -6.69
N LEU A 110 -25.79 -26.27 -5.41
CA LEU A 110 -25.72 -27.29 -4.36
C LEU A 110 -27.07 -28.01 -4.16
N GLN A 111 -28.19 -27.29 -4.27
CA GLN A 111 -29.52 -27.89 -4.25
C GLN A 111 -29.75 -28.81 -5.45
N GLN A 112 -29.30 -28.41 -6.65
CA GLN A 112 -29.42 -29.21 -7.87
C GLN A 112 -28.63 -30.53 -7.78
N ILE A 113 -27.45 -30.51 -7.15
CA ILE A 113 -26.60 -31.69 -6.95
C ILE A 113 -27.08 -32.57 -5.78
N GLY A 114 -28.14 -32.14 -5.07
CA GLY A 114 -28.74 -32.92 -3.98
C GLY A 114 -27.97 -32.83 -2.65
N VAL A 115 -27.20 -31.77 -2.44
CA VAL A 115 -26.49 -31.56 -1.17
C VAL A 115 -27.51 -31.39 -0.03
N PRO A 116 -27.32 -32.07 1.12
CA PRO A 116 -28.25 -31.96 2.24
C PRO A 116 -28.42 -30.51 2.72
N GLN A 117 -29.66 -30.10 2.94
CA GLN A 117 -30.01 -28.72 3.29
C GLN A 117 -29.26 -28.20 4.53
N ALA A 118 -28.98 -29.08 5.51
CA ALA A 118 -28.21 -28.72 6.70
C ALA A 118 -26.80 -28.19 6.36
N LYS A 119 -26.11 -28.77 5.38
CA LYS A 119 -24.78 -28.32 4.93
C LYS A 119 -24.87 -27.00 4.15
N ILE A 120 -25.92 -26.82 3.37
CA ILE A 120 -26.16 -25.57 2.63
C ILE A 120 -26.42 -24.42 3.62
N LEU A 121 -27.18 -24.67 4.69
CA LEU A 121 -27.46 -23.69 5.74
C LEU A 121 -26.20 -23.32 6.54
N SER A 122 -25.29 -24.25 6.81
CA SER A 122 -24.03 -23.92 7.48
C SER A 122 -23.15 -22.98 6.64
N ILE A 123 -23.08 -23.20 5.32
CA ILE A 123 -22.36 -22.29 4.39
C ILE A 123 -23.08 -20.93 4.31
N HIS A 124 -24.42 -20.94 4.31
CA HIS A 124 -25.19 -19.70 4.31
C HIS A 124 -24.98 -18.88 5.58
N ALA A 125 -24.87 -19.52 6.74
CA ALA A 125 -24.61 -18.83 8.00
C ALA A 125 -23.26 -18.09 7.99
N THR A 126 -22.20 -18.74 7.49
CA THR A 126 -20.88 -18.09 7.36
C THR A 126 -20.91 -16.95 6.34
N HIS A 127 -21.66 -17.11 5.24
CA HIS A 127 -21.87 -16.06 4.25
C HIS A 127 -22.58 -14.82 4.82
N VAL A 128 -23.64 -15.02 5.62
CA VAL A 128 -24.36 -13.92 6.28
C VAL A 128 -23.44 -13.17 7.24
N ALA A 129 -22.66 -13.88 8.06
CA ALA A 129 -21.68 -13.25 8.96
C ALA A 129 -20.63 -12.41 8.20
N MET A 130 -20.15 -12.91 7.06
CA MET A 130 -19.24 -12.16 6.19
C MET A 130 -19.90 -10.91 5.59
N LEU A 131 -21.17 -11.01 5.16
CA LEU A 131 -21.93 -9.84 4.68
C LEU A 131 -22.10 -8.78 5.78
N ASP A 132 -22.37 -9.20 7.01
CA ASP A 132 -22.49 -8.28 8.15
C ASP A 132 -21.15 -7.59 8.44
N ASN A 133 -20.03 -8.31 8.37
CA ASN A 133 -18.70 -7.71 8.48
C ASN A 133 -18.45 -6.66 7.39
N ILE A 134 -18.80 -6.96 6.13
CA ILE A 134 -18.65 -6.01 5.01
C ILE A 134 -19.53 -4.78 5.24
N ASN A 135 -20.78 -4.96 5.67
CA ASN A 135 -21.68 -3.85 6.00
C ASN A 135 -21.11 -2.98 7.12
N HIS A 136 -20.53 -3.60 8.15
CA HIS A 136 -19.92 -2.89 9.26
C HIS A 136 -18.71 -2.07 8.82
N ILE A 137 -17.82 -2.63 7.99
CA ILE A 137 -16.66 -1.92 7.43
C ILE A 137 -17.12 -0.73 6.59
N ILE A 138 -18.12 -0.91 5.72
CA ILE A 138 -18.67 0.19 4.91
C ILE A 138 -19.23 1.30 5.82
N LEU A 139 -19.93 0.96 6.89
CA LEU A 139 -20.48 1.93 7.84
C LEU A 139 -19.35 2.73 8.52
N LEU A 140 -18.31 2.05 9.02
CA LEU A 140 -17.17 2.70 9.64
C LEU A 140 -16.46 3.64 8.66
N ALA A 141 -16.20 3.16 7.44
CA ALA A 141 -15.55 3.95 6.40
C ALA A 141 -16.37 5.17 6.00
N LYS A 142 -17.70 5.05 5.88
CA LYS A 142 -18.62 6.17 5.60
C LYS A 142 -18.59 7.23 6.70
N ASN A 143 -18.58 6.80 7.97
CA ASN A 143 -18.49 7.72 9.11
C ASN A 143 -17.16 8.51 9.12
N GLU A 144 -16.05 7.90 8.71
CA GLU A 144 -14.74 8.59 8.62
C GLU A 144 -14.74 9.71 7.58
N VAL A 145 -15.45 9.52 6.47
CA VAL A 145 -15.52 10.47 5.34
C VAL A 145 -16.74 11.40 5.39
N GLY A 146 -17.61 11.26 6.40
CA GLY A 146 -18.82 12.08 6.57
C GLY A 146 -19.96 11.77 5.59
N LEU A 147 -20.07 10.52 5.13
CA LEU A 147 -21.12 10.02 4.22
C LEU A 147 -22.21 9.19 4.93
#